data_AF-A0A2J6TID4-F1
#
_entry.id   AF-A0A2J6TID4-F1
#
_cell.length_a   1.000
_cell.length_b   1.000
_cell.length_c   1.000
_cell.angle_alpha   90.00
_cell.angle_beta   90.00
_cell.angle_gamma   90.00
#
_symmetry.space_group_name_H-M   'P 1'
#
loop_
_entity.id
_entity.type
_entity.pdbx_description
1 polymer ?
#
loop_
_entity_poly.entity_id
_entity_poly.type
_entity_poly.pdbx_seq_one_letter_code
_entity_poly.pdbx_strand_id
1 'polypeptide(L)' 'MDNCFEAYYKKGNIILPLIRKPPLYLSYLFIGNNPLYQAFRANIRIYNYTFAFILVKYKKDIRINFSYRI' A
#
# COMPACT_ATOMS: atom_id res chain seq x y z
N MET A 1 -14.89 -8.02 -17.74
CA MET A 1 -15.16 -7.31 -16.46
C MET A 1 -13.85 -6.64 -16.03
N ASP A 2 -13.21 -5.94 -16.98
CA ASP A 2 -11.77 -5.62 -16.91
C ASP A 2 -11.53 -4.10 -16.98
N ASN A 3 -12.51 -3.35 -17.46
CA ASN A 3 -12.40 -1.91 -17.71
C ASN A 3 -12.30 -1.07 -16.43
N CYS A 4 -12.76 -1.57 -15.29
CA CYS A 4 -12.63 -0.85 -14.01
C CYS A 4 -11.19 -0.82 -13.51
N PHE A 5 -10.40 -1.88 -13.72
CA PHE A 5 -9.03 -1.95 -13.20
C PHE A 5 -8.10 -0.97 -13.93
N GLU A 6 -8.22 -0.85 -15.25
CA GLU A 6 -7.33 0.00 -16.06
C GLU A 6 -7.44 1.49 -15.71
N ALA A 7 -8.61 1.94 -15.24
CA ALA A 7 -8.84 3.32 -14.82
C ALA A 7 -8.08 3.70 -13.53
N TYR A 8 -7.98 2.79 -12.55
CA TYR A 8 -7.33 3.07 -11.26
C TYR A 8 -5.80 3.04 -11.34
N TYR A 9 -5.24 2.27 -12.27
CA TYR A 9 -3.78 2.08 -12.43
C TYR A 9 -3.21 2.80 -13.65
N LYS A 10 -4.01 3.61 -14.35
CA LYS A 10 -3.54 4.42 -15.47
C LYS A 10 -2.38 5.30 -15.00
N LYS A 11 -1.24 5.16 -15.67
CA LYS A 11 0.03 5.84 -15.37
C LYS A 11 -0.10 7.34 -15.59
N GLY A 12 -0.72 8.04 -14.65
CA GLY A 12 -0.82 9.49 -14.57
C GLY A 12 -0.02 10.03 -13.40
N ASN A 13 0.30 11.32 -13.43
CA ASN A 13 0.90 12.01 -12.29
C ASN A 13 -0.16 12.12 -11.18
N ILE A 14 -0.17 11.14 -10.26
CA ILE A 14 -1.01 11.18 -9.07
C ILE A 14 -0.41 12.23 -8.13
N ILE A 15 -1.04 13.39 -8.05
CA ILE A 15 -0.75 14.37 -7.01
C ILE A 15 -1.32 13.79 -5.71
N LEU A 16 -0.48 13.12 -4.93
CA LEU A 16 -0.86 12.70 -3.60
C LEU A 16 -1.10 13.96 -2.76
N PRO A 17 -2.31 14.16 -2.19
CA PRO A 17 -2.51 15.25 -1.27
C PRO A 17 -1.53 15.10 -0.11
N LEU A 18 -1.02 16.22 0.38
CA LEU A 18 -0.14 16.24 1.55
C LEU A 18 -0.81 15.42 2.66
N ILE A 19 -0.11 14.40 3.17
CA ILE A 19 -0.67 13.47 4.16
C ILE A 19 -1.15 14.30 5.35
N ARG A 20 -2.47 14.39 5.53
CA ARG A 20 -3.07 15.10 6.66
C ARG A 20 -2.62 14.42 7.94
N LYS A 21 -2.37 15.21 8.99
CA LYS A 21 -2.10 14.66 10.32
C LYS A 21 -3.22 13.67 10.67
N PRO A 22 -2.88 12.47 11.16
CA PRO A 22 -3.90 11.52 11.57
C PRO A 22 -4.75 12.15 12.69
N PRO A 23 -6.06 11.87 12.73
CA PRO A 23 -6.91 12.17 13.87
C PRO A 23 -6.26 11.79 15.20
N LEU A 24 -6.52 12.57 16.26
CA LEU A 24 -5.92 12.38 17.59
C LEU A 24 -6.05 10.92 18.09
N TYR A 25 -7.21 10.29 17.93
CA TYR A 25 -7.41 8.91 18.35
C TYR A 25 -6.46 7.92 17.64
N LEU A 26 -6.17 8.13 16.35
CA LEU A 26 -5.20 7.32 15.61
C LEU A 26 -3.78 7.61 16.05
N SER A 27 -3.46 8.87 16.38
CA SER A 27 -2.12 9.23 16.86
C SER A 27 -1.73 8.49 18.15
N TYR A 28 -2.70 8.25 19.04
CA TYR A 28 -2.47 7.46 20.25
C TYR A 28 -2.11 5.99 19.96
N LEU A 29 -2.61 5.41 18.88
CA LEU A 29 -2.25 4.04 18.48
C LEU A 29 -0.77 3.92 18.09
N PHE A 30 -0.18 5.01 17.59
CA PHE A 30 1.24 5.04 17.21
C PHE A 30 2.17 5.33 18.39
N ILE A 31 1.74 6.10 19.38
CA ILE A 31 2.60 6.59 20.47
C ILE A 31 2.38 5.79 21.77
N GLY A 32 1.16 5.33 22.01
CA GLY A 32 0.81 4.70 23.28
C GLY A 32 1.54 3.37 23.52
N ASN A 33 1.66 3.00 24.80
CA ASN A 33 2.49 1.88 25.23
C ASN A 33 1.71 0.64 25.72
N ASN A 34 0.39 0.66 25.66
CA ASN A 34 -0.47 -0.49 25.99
C ASN A 34 -0.25 -1.63 24.96
N PRO A 35 -0.32 -2.92 25.36
CA PRO A 35 -0.33 -4.08 24.47
C PRO A 35 -1.18 -3.93 23.20
N LEU A 36 -2.36 -3.31 23.29
CA LEU A 36 -3.24 -3.09 22.12
C LEU A 36 -2.55 -2.24 21.05
N TYR A 37 -1.84 -1.19 21.47
CA TYR A 37 -1.14 -0.28 20.57
C TYR A 37 0.11 -0.92 19.97
N GLN A 38 0.79 -1.78 20.73
CA GLN A 38 1.89 -2.60 20.20
C GLN A 38 1.41 -3.56 19.12
N ALA A 39 0.30 -4.26 19.36
CA ALA A 39 -0.33 -5.15 18.39
C ALA A 39 -0.77 -4.39 17.12
N PHE A 40 -1.38 -3.20 17.28
CA PHE A 40 -1.72 -2.35 16.15
C PHE A 40 -0.51 -2.00 15.29
N ARG A 41 0.61 -1.57 15.89
CA ARG A 41 1.84 -1.22 15.17
C ARG A 41 2.43 -2.42 14.43
N ALA A 42 2.43 -3.60 15.05
CA ALA A 42 2.89 -4.82 14.39
C ALA A 42 2.03 -5.16 13.17
N ASN A 43 0.71 -5.11 13.31
CA ASN A 43 -0.24 -5.44 12.24
C ASN A 43 -0.14 -4.46 11.06
N ILE A 44 -0.11 -3.15 11.33
CA ILE A 44 0.04 -2.12 10.29
C ILE A 44 1.38 -2.27 9.56
N ARG A 45 2.46 -2.59 10.27
CA ARG A 45 3.77 -2.82 9.65
C ARG A 45 3.74 -4.00 8.69
N ILE A 46 3.16 -5.13 9.09
CA ILE A 46 3.01 -6.31 8.24
C ILE A 46 2.16 -5.98 7.00
N TYR A 47 1.01 -5.33 7.20
CA TYR A 47 0.13 -4.92 6.12
C TYR A 47 0.86 -4.03 5.09
N ASN A 48 1.57 -3.01 5.56
CA ASN A 48 2.31 -2.09 4.70
C ASN A 48 3.42 -2.79 3.93
N TYR A 49 4.15 -3.73 4.55
CA TYR A 49 5.15 -4.53 3.85
C TYR A 49 4.52 -5.39 2.75
N THR A 50 3.42 -6.08 3.04
CA THR A 50 2.71 -6.90 2.06
C THR A 50 2.18 -6.03 0.92
N PHE A 51 1.59 -4.88 1.22
CA PHE A 51 1.10 -3.94 0.21
C PHE A 51 2.23 -3.41 -0.68
N ALA A 52 3.35 -2.99 -0.09
CA ALA A 52 4.52 -2.54 -0.85
C ALA A 52 5.09 -3.65 -1.73
N PHE A 53 5.15 -4.89 -1.21
CA PHE A 53 5.61 -6.05 -1.97
C PHE A 53 4.71 -6.37 -3.15
N ILE A 54 3.39 -6.39 -2.95
CA ILE A 54 2.40 -6.59 -4.03
C ILE A 54 2.54 -5.48 -5.07
N LEU A 55 2.66 -4.22 -4.64
CA LEU A 55 2.81 -3.08 -5.54
C LEU A 55 4.12 -3.16 -6.35
N VAL A 56 5.23 -3.57 -5.72
CA VAL A 56 6.52 -3.77 -6.38
C VAL A 56 6.46 -4.94 -7.37
N LYS A 57 5.87 -6.07 -6.98
CA LYS A 57 5.64 -7.21 -7.88
C LYS A 57 4.76 -6.83 -9.07
N TYR A 58 3.66 -6.12 -8.83
CA TYR A 58 2.80 -5.63 -9.89
C TYR A 58 3.56 -4.70 -10.86
N LYS A 59 4.36 -3.75 -10.34
CA LYS A 59 5.26 -2.93 -11.18
C LYS A 59 6.28 -3.76 -11.97
N LYS A 60 6.78 -4.86 -11.40
CA LYS A 60 7.72 -5.78 -12.05
C LYS A 60 7.02 -6.59 -13.15
N ASP A 61 5.83 -7.13 -12.89
CA ASP A 61 5.06 -7.95 -13.84
C ASP A 61 4.55 -7.14 -15.05
N ILE A 62 4.23 -5.83 -14.90
CA ILE A 62 3.86 -4.99 -16.05
C ILE A 62 5.04 -4.77 -17.03
N ARG A 63 6.29 -4.96 -16.60
CA ARG A 63 7.49 -4.85 -17.46
C ARG A 63 7.97 -6.19 -18.03
N ILE A 64 7.41 -7.31 -17.61
CA ILE A 64 7.84 -8.63 -18.09
C ILE A 64 6.78 -9.15 -19.06
N ASN A 65 7.07 -9.00 -20.35
CA ASN A 65 6.36 -9.73 -21.37
C ASN A 65 6.82 -11.21 -21.31
N PHE A 66 5.99 -12.10 -20.78
CA PHE A 66 6.23 -13.55 -20.80
C PHE A 66 5.99 -14.18 -22.20
N SER A 67 5.93 -13.39 -23.28
CA SER A 67 5.76 -13.93 -24.64
C SER A 67 6.99 -14.65 -25.20
N TYR A 68 8.12 -14.67 -24.50
CA TYR A 68 9.20 -15.59 -24.86
C TYR A 68 9.04 -16.89 -24.10
N ARG A 69 8.32 -17.81 -24.76
CA ARG A 69 8.33 -19.25 -24.49
C ARG A 69 9.79 -19.74 -24.39
N ILE A 70 10.06 -20.53 -23.35
CA ILE A 70 11.09 -21.58 -23.38
C ILE A 70 10.37 -22.85 -23.81
#